data_AF-A0A2P4S673-F1
#
_entry.id   AF-A0A2P4S673-F1
#
_cell.length_a   1.000
_cell.length_b   1.000
_cell.length_c   1.000
_cell.angle_alpha   90.00
_cell.angle_beta   90.00
_cell.angle_gamma   90.00
#
_symmetry.space_group_name_H-M   'P 1'
#
loop_
_entity.id
_entity.type
_entity.pdbx_description
1 polymer ?
#
loop_
_entity_poly.entity_id
_entity_poly.type
_entity_poly.pdbx_seq_one_letter_code
_entity_poly.pdbx_strand_id
1 'polypeptide(L)'
;MRSSSATLRSNVLLPTDEEHVCQITFQYWISQSGVLMVRLQKHSDGAIKNIWDDSGELQNQWKARTITVNSTENFEVGIVS
;
A
#
# COMPACT_ATOMS: atom_id res chain seq x y z
N MET A 1 -13.15 -13.56 17.23
CA MET A 1 -12.40 -12.29 17.42
C MET A 1 -12.56 -11.47 16.16
N ARG A 2 -13.12 -10.26 16.24
CA ARG A 2 -13.29 -9.37 15.07
C ARG A 2 -11.97 -8.61 14.89
N SER A 3 -11.17 -9.01 13.91
CA SER A 3 -10.04 -8.19 13.48
C SER A 3 -10.61 -6.89 12.92
N SER A 4 -10.19 -5.76 13.49
CA SER A 4 -10.58 -4.44 13.02
C SER A 4 -9.44 -3.93 12.17
N SER A 5 -9.74 -3.51 10.94
CA SER A 5 -8.75 -2.90 10.06
C SER A 5 -9.16 -1.46 9.76
N ALA A 6 -8.17 -0.59 9.64
CA ALA A 6 -8.34 0.75 9.09
C ALA A 6 -7.74 0.78 7.69
N THR A 7 -8.32 1.57 6.79
CA THR A 7 -7.79 1.72 5.43
C THR A 7 -7.71 3.20 5.07
N LEU A 8 -6.49 3.65 4.72
CA LEU A 8 -6.25 4.93 4.10
C LEU A 8 -6.10 4.74 2.60
N ARG A 9 -7.01 5.29 1.80
CA ARG A 9 -7.01 5.17 0.33
C ARG A 9 -6.53 6.47 -0.32
N SER A 10 -5.76 6.35 -1.38
CA SER A 10 -5.44 7.45 -2.27
C SER A 10 -6.64 7.81 -3.15
N ASN A 11 -6.53 8.93 -3.87
CA ASN A 11 -7.35 9.16 -5.05
C ASN A 11 -7.02 8.15 -6.15
N VAL A 12 -7.85 8.11 -7.19
CA VAL A 12 -7.57 7.37 -8.42
C VAL A 12 -6.35 7.95 -9.12
N LEU A 13 -5.36 7.09 -9.35
CA LEU A 13 -4.13 7.36 -10.07
C LEU A 13 -4.24 6.84 -11.50
N LEU A 14 -3.56 7.53 -12.42
CA LEU A 14 -3.52 7.21 -13.84
C LEU A 14 -2.56 6.03 -14.12
N PRO A 15 -2.69 5.35 -15.28
CA PRO A 15 -1.82 4.25 -15.65
C PRO A 15 -0.35 4.67 -15.72
N THR A 16 0.54 3.72 -15.49
CA THR A 16 1.98 3.88 -15.53
C THR A 16 2.57 3.12 -16.70
N ASP A 17 3.68 3.61 -17.25
CA ASP A 17 4.48 2.93 -18.27
C ASP A 17 5.98 3.10 -17.96
N GLU A 18 6.85 2.69 -18.90
CA GLU A 18 8.31 2.78 -18.73
C GLU A 18 8.82 4.22 -18.61
N GLU A 19 8.08 5.21 -19.14
CA GLU A 19 8.41 6.64 -19.07
C GLU A 19 7.73 7.31 -17.85
N HIS A 20 6.59 6.78 -17.39
CA HIS A 20 5.76 7.30 -16.31
C HIS A 20 5.74 6.35 -15.11
N VAL A 21 6.88 6.26 -14.42
CA VAL A 21 7.00 5.42 -13.22
C VAL A 21 6.28 6.07 -12.03
N CYS A 22 5.39 5.32 -11.36
CA CYS A 22 4.76 5.76 -10.11
C CYS A 22 5.51 5.17 -8.90
N GLN A 23 6.08 6.04 -8.08
CA GLN A 23 6.69 5.66 -6.80
C GLN A 23 5.91 6.27 -5.64
N ILE A 24 5.55 5.43 -4.69
CA ILE A 24 4.89 5.85 -3.44
C ILE A 24 5.89 5.65 -2.32
N THR A 25 6.24 6.75 -1.66
CA THR A 25 7.10 6.73 -0.48
C THR A 25 6.28 7.09 0.74
N PHE A 26 6.34 6.25 1.76
CA PHE A 26 5.64 6.48 3.01
C PHE A 26 6.55 6.16 4.19
N GLN A 27 6.31 6.87 5.29
CA GLN A 27 6.95 6.61 6.58
C GLN A 27 5.93 5.98 7.51
N TYR A 28 6.36 4.95 8.23
CA TYR A 28 5.50 4.22 9.15
C TYR A 28 6.27 3.78 10.39
N TRP A 29 5.52 3.58 11.47
CA TRP A 29 6.02 3.02 12.72
C TRP A 29 4.97 2.05 13.27
N ILE A 30 5.39 0.82 13.57
CA ILE A 30 4.54 -0.23 14.12
C ILE A 30 4.93 -0.39 15.59
N SER A 31 4.11 0.17 16.49
CA SER A 31 4.38 0.16 17.95
C SER A 31 3.90 -1.10 18.66
N GLN A 32 2.93 -1.82 18.08
CA GLN A 32 2.33 -3.03 18.64
C GLN A 32 2.23 -4.09 17.54
N SER A 33 2.18 -5.37 17.92
CA SER A 33 2.08 -6.49 16.98
C SER A 33 0.89 -6.29 16.03
N GLY A 34 1.19 -6.11 14.74
CA GLY A 34 0.23 -5.82 13.69
C GLY A 34 0.87 -5.99 12.33
N VAL A 35 0.04 -6.01 11.29
CA VAL A 35 0.52 -6.13 9.90
C VAL A 35 0.12 -4.87 9.16
N LEU A 36 1.11 -4.12 8.69
CA LEU A 36 0.86 -3.02 7.78
C LEU A 36 0.92 -3.56 6.35
N MET A 37 -0.15 -3.41 5.59
CA MET A 37 -0.23 -3.85 4.20
C MET A 37 -0.42 -2.65 3.28
N VAL A 38 0.14 -2.74 2.08
CA VAL A 38 -0.22 -1.86 0.97
C VAL A 38 -0.91 -2.69 -0.11
N ARG A 39 -2.09 -2.22 -0.50
CA ARG A 39 -2.96 -2.82 -1.48
C ARG A 39 -3.09 -1.93 -2.71
N LEU A 40 -3.03 -2.54 -3.87
CA LEU A 40 -3.36 -1.94 -5.15
C LEU A 40 -4.76 -2.40 -5.54
N GLN A 41 -5.65 -1.47 -5.85
CA GLN A 41 -6.95 -1.77 -6.40
C GLN A 41 -7.05 -1.25 -7.83
N LYS A 42 -7.31 -2.15 -8.77
CA LYS A 42 -7.52 -1.82 -10.17
C LYS A 42 -8.98 -1.45 -10.42
N HIS A 43 -9.22 -0.48 -11.31
CA HIS A 43 -10.57 -0.01 -11.56
C HIS A 43 -11.35 -0.89 -12.53
N SER A 44 -10.71 -1.62 -13.45
CA SER A 44 -11.44 -2.41 -14.46
C SER A 44 -12.21 -3.59 -13.87
N ASP A 45 -11.60 -4.32 -12.94
CA ASP A 45 -12.13 -5.56 -12.35
C ASP A 45 -12.38 -5.44 -10.84
N GLY A 46 -12.02 -4.30 -10.24
CA GLY A 46 -12.06 -4.11 -8.80
C GLY A 46 -11.09 -5.01 -8.04
N ALA A 47 -10.15 -5.66 -8.74
CA ALA A 47 -9.24 -6.61 -8.13
C ALA A 47 -8.30 -5.90 -7.18
N ILE A 48 -8.25 -6.42 -5.95
CA ILE A 48 -7.38 -5.94 -4.89
C ILE A 48 -6.19 -6.88 -4.77
N LYS A 49 -4.99 -6.34 -4.95
CA LYS A 49 -3.73 -7.07 -4.84
C LYS A 49 -2.90 -6.50 -3.69
N ASN A 50 -2.45 -7.35 -2.77
CA ASN A 50 -1.40 -6.97 -1.82
C ASN A 50 -0.09 -6.83 -2.59
N ILE A 51 0.49 -5.63 -2.60
CA ILE A 51 1.75 -5.34 -3.28
C ILE A 51 2.92 -5.24 -2.31
N TRP A 52 2.63 -5.07 -1.03
CA TRP A 52 3.62 -5.04 0.04
C TRP A 52 2.96 -5.30 1.40
N ASP A 53 3.70 -5.91 2.32
CA ASP A 53 3.33 -6.03 3.72
C ASP A 53 4.56 -6.07 4.64
N ASP A 54 4.38 -5.65 5.89
CA ASP A 54 5.34 -5.79 6.98
C ASP A 54 4.57 -6.26 8.22
N SER A 55 4.71 -7.55 8.54
CA SER A 55 4.33 -8.10 9.84
C SER A 55 5.42 -7.74 10.83
N GLY A 56 5.31 -6.54 11.41
CA GLY A 56 6.41 -5.89 12.09
C GLY A 56 7.13 -6.78 13.11
N GLU A 57 8.44 -6.97 12.93
CA GLU A 57 9.31 -7.15 14.09
C GLU A 57 9.23 -5.87 14.93
N LEU A 58 9.18 -6.02 16.27
CA LEU A 58 9.16 -4.92 17.23
C LEU A 58 10.46 -4.10 17.13
N GLN A 59 10.52 -3.22 16.14
CA GLN A 59 11.59 -2.27 15.95
C GLN A 59 11.02 -0.89 16.31
N ASN A 60 11.45 -0.36 17.45
CA ASN A 60 11.05 0.95 17.98
C ASN A 60 11.66 2.11 17.18
N GLN A 61 11.40 2.16 15.87
CA GLN A 61 11.93 3.17 14.98
C GLN A 61 10.99 3.45 13.80
N TRP A 62 11.04 4.69 13.31
CA TRP A 62 10.42 5.07 12.05
C TRP A 62 11.12 4.36 10.89
N LYS A 63 10.32 3.76 10.00
CA LYS A 63 10.79 3.16 8.76
C LYS A 63 10.28 3.98 7.59
N ALA A 64 11.09 4.10 6.55
CA ALA A 64 10.68 4.63 5.26
C ALA A 64 10.61 3.49 4.25
N ARG A 65 9.53 3.42 3.48
CA ARG A 65 9.39 2.47 2.40
C ARG A 65 9.01 3.20 1.12
N THR A 66 9.73 2.87 0.06
CA THR A 66 9.33 3.20 -1.31
C THR A 66 8.84 1.93 -1.99
N ILE A 67 7.68 2.04 -2.64
CA ILE A 67 7.10 1.02 -3.50
C ILE A 67 6.96 1.60 -4.90
N THR A 68 7.27 0.79 -5.90
CA THR A 68 7.01 1.13 -7.29
C THR A 68 5.74 0.41 -7.71
N VAL A 69 4.79 1.17 -8.26
CA VAL A 69 3.51 0.65 -8.72
C VAL A 69 3.50 0.64 -10.23
N ASN A 70 3.20 -0.52 -10.80
CA ASN A 70 3.04 -0.70 -12.23
C ASN A 70 1.60 -1.15 -12.51
N SER A 71 0.84 -0.32 -13.21
CA SER A 71 -0.54 -0.61 -13.62
C SER A 71 -0.80 -0.06 -15.02
N THR A 72 -1.34 -0.89 -15.90
CA THR A 72 -1.74 -0.51 -17.27
C THR A 72 -3.12 0.17 -17.32
N GLU A 73 -3.73 0.41 -16.17
CA GLU A 73 -5.08 0.94 -16.00
C GLU A 73 -5.14 1.82 -14.75
N ASN A 74 -6.21 2.61 -14.61
CA ASN A 74 -6.43 3.45 -13.43
C ASN A 74 -6.49 2.60 -12.17
N PHE A 75 -5.88 3.09 -11.10
CA PHE A 75 -5.73 2.34 -9.86
C PHE A 75 -5.80 3.23 -8.62
N GLU A 76 -6.11 2.62 -7.48
CA GLU A 76 -6.01 3.24 -6.17
C GLU A 76 -5.03 2.46 -5.29
N VAL A 77 -4.36 3.15 -4.38
CA VAL A 77 -3.49 2.52 -3.39
C VAL A 77 -4.08 2.70 -2.01
N GLY A 78 -4.22 1.59 -1.29
CA GLY A 78 -4.74 1.53 0.06
C GLY A 78 -3.68 1.05 1.05
N ILE A 79 -3.40 1.83 2.08
CA ILE A 79 -2.62 1.40 3.24
C ILE A 79 -3.58 0.84 4.28
N VAL A 80 -3.38 -0.41 4.70
CA VAL A 80 -4.23 -1.15 5.63
C VAL A 80 -3.45 -1.51 6.88
N SER A 81 -3.99 -1.17 8.05
CA SER A 81 -3.45 -1.50 9.38
C SER A 81 -4.46 -2.26 10.22
#